data_AF-A0A7J9RQW4-F1
#
_entry.id   AF-A0A7J9RQW4-F1
#
_cell.length_a   1.000
_cell.length_b   1.000
_cell.length_c   1.000
_cell.angle_alpha   90.00
_cell.angle_beta   90.00
_cell.angle_gamma   90.00
#
_symmetry.space_group_name_H-M   'P 1'
#
loop_
_entity.id
_entity.type
_entity.pdbx_description
1 polymer ?
#
loop_
_entity_poly.entity_id
_entity_poly.type
_entity_poly.pdbx_seq_one_letter_code
_entity_poly.pdbx_strand_id
1 'polypeptide(L)'
;MIRESLLEENIDLSSIYLIPVPDILMNNVWVSHVRSFSPNFDIVFARNPLVIRLFKEAGFEILIPPPYDREKYNSTLIRRLIIENNDEWKKLVPQKVAEYILKIRGDERLKAIAGIY
;
A
#
# COMPACT_ATOMS: atom_id res chain seq x y z
N MET A 1 -9.42 4.30 1.03
CA MET A 1 -8.39 4.15 2.08
C MET A 1 -7.33 5.23 1.93
N ILE A 2 -6.35 5.11 1.01
CA ILE A 2 -5.23 6.08 0.89
C ILE A 2 -5.70 7.53 0.77
N ARG A 3 -6.59 7.83 -0.19
CA ARG A 3 -7.14 9.19 -0.39
C ARG A 3 -7.71 9.79 0.89
N GLU A 4 -8.55 9.02 1.58
CA GLU A 4 -9.24 9.48 2.78
C GLU A 4 -8.26 9.70 3.94
N SER A 5 -7.22 8.88 4.06
CA SER A 5 -6.13 9.10 5.04
C SER A 5 -5.36 10.37 4.78
N LEU A 6 -5.03 10.66 3.51
CA LEU A 6 -4.31 11.87 3.16
C LEU A 6 -5.16 13.12 3.46
N LEU A 7 -6.46 13.08 3.20
CA LEU A 7 -7.38 14.17 3.52
C LEU A 7 -7.56 14.37 5.03
N GLU A 8 -7.66 13.28 5.80
CA GLU A 8 -7.73 13.30 7.26
C GLU A 8 -6.52 14.03 7.88
N GLU A 9 -5.33 13.82 7.31
CA GLU A 9 -4.07 14.46 7.72
C GLU A 9 -3.84 15.84 7.08
N ASN A 10 -4.85 16.40 6.40
CA ASN A 10 -4.77 17.70 5.70
C ASN A 10 -3.64 17.79 4.66
N ILE A 11 -3.32 16.67 4.00
CA ILE A 11 -2.33 16.63 2.92
C ILE A 11 -2.99 17.11 1.63
N ASP A 12 -2.37 18.10 0.98
CA ASP A 12 -2.83 18.61 -0.30
C ASP A 12 -2.68 17.56 -1.41
N LEU A 13 -3.81 17.21 -2.03
CA LEU A 13 -3.87 16.23 -3.11
C LEU A 13 -3.54 16.81 -4.48
N SER A 14 -3.37 18.13 -4.63
CA SER A 14 -3.07 18.77 -5.91
C SER A 14 -1.79 18.25 -6.60
N SER A 15 -0.86 17.70 -5.79
CA SER A 15 0.42 17.15 -6.22
C SER A 15 0.50 15.62 -6.13
N ILE A 16 -0.61 14.94 -5.79
CA ILE A 16 -0.62 13.48 -5.54
C ILE A 16 -1.54 12.77 -6.52
N TYR A 17 -0.98 11.80 -7.23
CA TYR A 17 -1.73 10.89 -8.08
C TYR A 17 -1.86 9.52 -7.41
N LEU A 18 -3.10 9.02 -7.28
CA LEU A 18 -3.39 7.68 -6.80
C LEU A 18 -3.79 6.80 -7.99
N ILE A 19 -2.86 5.95 -8.44
CA ILE A 19 -2.99 5.23 -9.70
C ILE A 19 -3.00 3.73 -9.43
N PRO A 20 -4.10 3.01 -9.69
CA PRO A 20 -4.11 1.56 -9.63
C PRO A 20 -3.34 1.00 -10.83
N VAL A 21 -2.28 0.24 -10.54
CA VAL A 21 -1.49 -0.46 -11.57
C VAL A 21 -1.71 -1.97 -11.39
N PRO A 22 -2.30 -2.67 -12.37
CA PRO A 22 -2.46 -4.12 -12.28
C PRO A 22 -1.11 -4.82 -12.45
N ASP A 23 -0.96 -5.98 -11.79
CA ASP A 23 0.23 -6.81 -12.01
C ASP A 23 0.16 -7.52 -13.37
N ILE A 24 1.35 -7.79 -13.93
CA ILE A 24 1.53 -8.55 -15.16
C ILE A 24 2.57 -9.64 -14.95
N LEU A 25 2.45 -10.75 -15.70
CA LEU A 25 3.35 -11.90 -15.58
C LEU A 25 4.70 -11.73 -16.32
N MET A 26 5.05 -10.50 -16.68
CA MET A 26 6.23 -10.18 -17.48
C MET A 26 7.04 -9.05 -16.84
N ASN A 27 8.00 -9.43 -15.99
CA ASN A 27 8.84 -8.48 -15.24
C ASN A 27 9.63 -7.52 -16.15
N ASN A 28 10.10 -8.00 -17.30
CA ASN A 28 10.92 -7.22 -18.23
C ASN A 28 10.20 -6.01 -18.84
N VAL A 29 8.86 -6.02 -18.89
CA VAL A 29 8.05 -4.90 -19.38
C VAL A 29 7.33 -4.15 -18.26
N TRP A 30 7.50 -4.56 -17.01
CA TRP A 30 6.76 -4.00 -15.87
C TRP A 30 7.04 -2.50 -15.65
N VAL A 31 8.28 -2.03 -15.88
CA VAL A 31 8.58 -0.59 -15.81
C VAL A 31 7.81 0.19 -16.89
N SER A 32 7.77 -0.33 -18.11
CA SER A 32 7.00 0.29 -19.20
C SER A 32 5.50 0.26 -18.90
N HIS A 33 5.03 -0.81 -18.25
CA HIS A 33 3.65 -0.94 -17.81
C HIS A 33 3.31 0.12 -16.75
N VAL A 34 4.11 0.27 -15.69
CA VAL A 34 3.88 1.33 -14.68
C VAL A 34 3.83 2.71 -15.35
N ARG A 35 4.79 2.99 -16.25
CA ARG A 35 4.87 4.27 -16.98
C ARG A 35 3.68 4.54 -17.89
N SER A 36 2.99 3.52 -18.41
CA SER A 36 1.79 3.77 -19.23
C SER A 36 0.56 4.18 -18.42
N PHE A 37 0.55 3.90 -17.11
CA PHE A 37 -0.53 4.29 -16.20
C PHE A 37 -0.26 5.61 -15.48
N SER A 38 1.00 6.00 -15.34
CA SER A 38 1.41 7.15 -14.54
C SER A 38 1.85 8.36 -15.38
N PRO A 39 1.78 9.58 -14.82
CA PRO A 39 2.56 10.71 -15.32
C PRO A 39 4.06 10.37 -15.37
N ASN A 40 4.83 11.24 -16.03
CA ASN A 40 6.29 11.18 -15.94
C ASN A 40 6.76 11.37 -14.49
N PHE A 41 7.79 10.63 -14.11
CA PHE A 41 8.44 10.71 -12.80
C PHE A 41 9.95 10.47 -12.96
N ASP A 42 10.74 11.03 -12.05
CA ASP A 42 12.20 10.98 -12.13
C ASP A 42 12.81 10.01 -11.10
N ILE A 43 12.18 9.92 -9.93
CA ILE A 43 12.71 9.19 -8.77
C ILE A 43 11.71 8.11 -8.32
N VAL A 44 12.22 6.92 -8.03
CA VAL A 44 11.43 5.79 -7.53
C VAL A 44 11.80 5.46 -6.09
N PHE A 45 10.80 5.47 -5.20
CA PHE A 45 10.95 5.04 -3.83
C PHE A 45 10.61 3.56 -3.68
N ALA A 46 11.60 2.72 -3.40
CA ALA A 46 11.40 1.27 -3.31
C ALA A 46 12.31 0.59 -2.30
N ARG A 47 11.83 -0.57 -1.81
CA ARG A 47 12.61 -1.50 -0.97
C ARG A 47 12.57 -2.93 -1.46
N ASN A 48 11.66 -3.25 -2.36
CA ASN A 48 11.57 -4.58 -2.94
C ASN A 48 12.76 -4.78 -3.91
N PRO A 49 13.60 -5.82 -3.74
CA PRO A 49 14.78 -6.02 -4.57
C PRO A 49 14.48 -6.14 -6.07
N LEU A 50 13.35 -6.76 -6.44
CA LEU A 50 12.92 -6.88 -7.84
C LEU A 50 12.55 -5.52 -8.42
N VAL A 51 11.72 -4.74 -7.72
CA VAL A 51 11.33 -3.38 -8.14
C VAL A 51 12.57 -2.49 -8.32
N ILE A 52 13.49 -2.52 -7.35
CA ILE A 52 14.77 -1.78 -7.42
C ILE A 52 15.56 -2.20 -8.66
N ARG A 53 15.71 -3.51 -8.91
CA ARG A 53 16.48 -4.02 -10.03
C ARG A 53 15.89 -3.55 -11.36
N LEU A 54 14.58 -3.72 -11.56
CA LEU A 54 13.90 -3.38 -12.81
C LEU A 54 13.99 -1.89 -13.12
N PHE A 55 13.75 -1.02 -12.14
CA PHE A 55 13.81 0.42 -12.35
C PHE A 55 15.25 0.95 -12.53
N LYS A 56 16.24 0.37 -11.86
CA LYS A 56 17.66 0.68 -12.12
C LYS A 56 18.07 0.31 -13.53
N GLU A 57 17.69 -0.87 -14.02
CA GLU A 57 17.96 -1.30 -15.40
C GLU A 57 17.30 -0.39 -16.44
N ALA A 58 16.14 0.18 -16.10
CA ALA A 58 15.45 1.18 -16.92
C ALA A 58 15.99 2.62 -16.78
N GLY A 59 17.07 2.83 -16.01
CA GLY A 59 17.76 4.11 -15.89
C GLY A 59 17.18 5.10 -14.88
N PHE A 60 16.32 4.65 -13.96
CA PHE A 60 15.73 5.53 -12.93
C PHE A 60 16.61 5.66 -11.70
N GLU A 61 16.54 6.83 -11.05
CA GLU A 61 17.09 7.02 -9.72
C GLU A 61 16.23 6.30 -8.68
N ILE A 62 16.89 5.56 -7.78
CA ILE A 62 16.23 4.85 -6.69
C ILE A 62 16.59 5.47 -5.36
N LEU A 63 15.56 5.84 -4.59
CA LEU A 63 15.69 6.19 -3.19
C LEU A 63 15.08 5.11 -2.30
N ILE A 64 15.83 4.73 -1.26
CA ILE A 64 15.35 3.80 -0.24
C ILE A 64 14.70 4.66 0.86
N PRO A 65 13.38 4.62 1.04
CA PRO A 65 12.73 5.41 2.09
C PRO A 65 13.21 4.95 3.47
N PRO A 66 13.30 5.81 4.50
CA PRO A 66 13.73 5.43 5.85
C PRO A 66 12.77 4.41 6.50
N PRO A 67 13.24 3.55 7.41
CA PRO A 67 12.36 2.58 8.05
C PRO A 67 11.47 3.30 9.04
N TYR A 68 10.20 2.95 9.05
CA TYR A 68 9.24 3.48 10.00
C TYR A 68 8.62 2.30 10.75
N ASP A 69 8.94 2.23 12.05
CA ASP A 69 8.42 1.28 13.06
C ASP A 69 7.72 0.03 12.48
N ARG A 70 8.54 -0.85 11.87
CA ARG A 70 8.05 -2.00 11.08
C ARG A 70 7.48 -3.13 11.93
N GLU A 71 7.84 -3.16 13.21
CA GLU A 71 7.29 -4.13 14.16
C GLU A 71 5.83 -3.79 14.48
N LYS A 72 5.53 -2.49 14.57
CA LYS A 72 4.18 -1.98 14.82
C LYS A 72 3.35 -1.83 13.54
N TYR A 73 3.85 -1.14 12.52
CA TYR A 73 3.11 -0.82 11.30
C TYR A 73 3.38 -1.85 10.20
N ASN A 74 2.80 -3.03 10.36
CA ASN A 74 2.89 -4.13 9.41
C ASN A 74 1.52 -4.71 9.08
N SER A 75 1.22 -4.82 7.79
CA SER A 75 -0.02 -5.39 7.28
C SER A 75 -0.29 -6.82 7.78
N THR A 76 0.74 -7.64 7.98
CA THR A 76 0.59 -9.01 8.50
C THR A 76 0.10 -9.00 9.95
N LEU A 77 0.64 -8.12 10.79
CA LEU A 77 0.19 -7.95 12.18
C LEU A 77 -1.25 -7.43 12.22
N ILE A 78 -1.54 -6.37 11.44
CA ILE A 78 -2.88 -5.77 11.38
C ILE A 78 -3.92 -6.80 10.94
N ARG A 79 -3.66 -7.57 9.87
CA ARG A 79 -4.56 -8.63 9.40
C ARG A 79 -4.74 -9.73 10.44
N ARG A 80 -3.67 -10.13 11.13
CA ARG A 80 -3.76 -11.12 12.23
C ARG A 80 -4.68 -10.63 13.34
N LEU A 81 -4.50 -9.40 13.82
CA LEU A 81 -5.34 -8.82 14.87
C LEU A 81 -6.82 -8.74 14.45
N ILE A 82 -7.12 -8.38 13.19
CA ILE A 82 -8.48 -8.41 12.65
C ILE A 82 -9.07 -9.83 12.73
N ILE A 83 -8.30 -10.84 12.30
CA ILE A 83 -8.71 -12.25 12.31
C ILE A 83 -8.96 -12.74 13.74
N GLU A 84 -8.13 -12.31 14.70
CA GLU A 84 -8.22 -12.65 16.13
C GLU A 84 -9.33 -11.88 16.90
N ASN A 85 -10.19 -11.11 16.23
CA ASN A 85 -11.18 -10.22 16.87
C ASN A 85 -10.55 -9.20 17.85
N ASN A 86 -9.29 -8.81 17.63
CA ASN A 86 -8.58 -7.87 18.49
C ASN A 86 -8.63 -6.44 17.93
N ASP A 87 -9.48 -5.60 18.51
CA ASP A 87 -9.72 -4.22 18.07
C ASP A 87 -8.52 -3.26 18.13
N GLU A 88 -7.39 -3.66 18.71
CA GLU A 88 -6.15 -2.85 18.71
C GLU A 88 -5.66 -2.54 17.29
N TRP A 89 -6.04 -3.34 16.28
CA TRP A 89 -5.70 -3.05 14.88
C TRP A 89 -6.21 -1.69 14.40
N LYS A 90 -7.33 -1.19 14.96
CA LYS A 90 -7.93 0.10 14.60
C LYS A 90 -7.00 1.28 14.92
N LYS A 91 -6.13 1.13 15.94
CA LYS A 91 -5.14 2.14 16.33
C LYS A 91 -3.86 2.09 15.50
N LEU A 92 -3.68 1.05 14.68
CA LEU A 92 -2.52 0.84 13.82
C LEU A 92 -2.71 1.41 12.40
N VAL A 93 -3.87 1.99 12.12
CA VAL A 93 -4.23 2.62 10.85
C VAL A 93 -4.88 3.98 11.12
N PRO A 94 -4.89 4.92 10.16
CA PRO A 94 -5.66 6.15 10.27
C PRO A 94 -7.15 5.86 10.51
N GLN A 95 -7.83 6.73 11.25
CA GLN A 95 -9.21 6.48 11.67
C GLN A 95 -10.15 6.29 10.46
N LYS A 96 -9.99 7.10 9.40
CA LYS A 96 -10.77 6.92 8.15
C LYS A 96 -10.58 5.55 7.50
N VAL A 97 -9.42 4.92 7.69
CA VAL A 97 -9.15 3.57 7.16
C VAL A 97 -9.93 2.52 7.94
N ALA A 98 -9.92 2.60 9.27
CA ALA A 98 -10.68 1.69 10.12
C ALA A 98 -12.19 1.80 9.82
N GLU A 99 -12.73 3.02 9.74
CA GLU A 99 -14.11 3.30 9.35
C GLU A 99 -14.44 2.67 7.98
N TYR A 100 -13.56 2.85 7.00
CA TYR A 100 -13.77 2.31 5.66
C TYR A 100 -13.75 0.78 5.63
N ILE A 101 -12.83 0.12 6.35
CA ILE A 101 -12.76 -1.35 6.42
C ILE A 101 -14.07 -1.92 6.97
N LEU A 102 -14.58 -1.36 8.07
CA LEU A 102 -15.84 -1.79 8.68
C LEU A 102 -17.03 -1.53 7.74
N LYS A 103 -17.06 -0.37 7.07
CA LYS A 103 -18.10 -0.02 6.09
C LYS A 103 -18.21 -1.03 4.95
N ILE A 104 -17.09 -1.58 4.48
CA ILE A 104 -17.09 -2.60 3.40
C ILE A 104 -17.15 -4.04 3.91
N ARG A 105 -17.37 -4.23 5.23
CA ARG A 105 -17.33 -5.53 5.92
C ARG A 105 -16.04 -6.30 5.62
N GLY A 106 -14.93 -5.56 5.58
CA GLY A 106 -13.62 -6.10 5.21
C GLY A 106 -13.02 -7.00 6.29
N ASP A 107 -13.31 -6.70 7.54
CA ASP A 107 -12.94 -7.52 8.70
C ASP A 107 -13.67 -8.86 8.70
N GLU A 108 -14.98 -8.87 8.44
CA GLU A 108 -15.77 -10.09 8.30
C GLU A 108 -15.28 -10.93 7.11
N ARG A 109 -15.05 -10.28 5.96
CA ARG A 109 -14.51 -10.95 4.76
C ARG A 109 -13.16 -11.61 5.04
N LEU A 110 -12.29 -10.93 5.77
CA LEU A 110 -10.97 -11.46 6.08
C LEU A 110 -11.06 -12.70 6.98
N LYS A 111 -11.94 -12.70 7.99
CA LYS A 111 -12.20 -13.86 8.86
C LYS A 111 -12.76 -15.04 8.07
N ALA A 112 -13.73 -14.78 7.19
CA ALA A 112 -14.33 -15.80 6.32
C ALA A 112 -13.27 -16.47 5.41
N ILE A 113 -12.38 -15.68 4.79
CA ILE A 113 -11.28 -16.20 3.96
C ILE A 113 -10.26 -16.99 4.79
N ALA A 114 -10.02 -16.59 6.04
CA ALA A 114 -9.15 -17.29 6.97
C ALA A 114 -9.78 -18.57 7.57
N GLY A 115 -11.05 -18.87 7.26
CA GLY A 115 -11.75 -20.05 7.77
C GLY A 115 -12.21 -19.95 9.22
N ILE A 116 -12.29 -18.72 9.76
CA ILE A 116 -12.81 -18.46 11.11
C ILE A 116 -14.24 -17.95 10.96
N TYR A 117 -15.20 -18.76 11.41
CA TYR A 117 -16.64 -18.46 11.41
C TYR A 117 -17.10 -18.04 12.80
#